data_AF-A0A521K182-F1
#
_entry.id   AF-A0A521K182-F1
#
_cell.length_a   1.000
_cell.length_b   1.000
_cell.length_c   1.000
_cell.angle_alpha   90.00
_cell.angle_beta   90.00
_cell.angle_gamma   90.00
#
_symmetry.space_group_name_H-M   'P 1'
#
loop_
_entity.id
_entity.type
_entity.pdbx_description
1 polymer ?
#
loop_
_entity_poly.entity_id
_entity_poly.type
_entity_poly.pdbx_seq_one_letter_code
_entity_poly.pdbx_strand_id
1 'polypeptide(L)'
;MRTRMRATCSMTLGLAVVLGMLAGGIALAQATWVDEIVNSVAFYKTNYPGSNWEPYQQSLTRVREAVGRGDQPVVRNEMGKFFKMLQGRAHGINDVAADELFNFAVMVTPIQEFNIAVPAPAGSGGGF
;
A
#
# COMPACT_ATOMS: atom_id res chain seq x y z
N MET A 1 0.54 -69.78 -37.84
CA MET A 1 0.06 -69.99 -36.45
C MET A 1 0.53 -68.81 -35.61
N ARG A 2 -0.38 -68.18 -34.82
CA ARG A 2 -0.17 -67.13 -33.79
C ARG A 2 0.14 -65.70 -34.28
N THR A 3 -0.50 -64.59 -33.88
CA THR A 3 -1.59 -64.29 -32.90
C THR A 3 -2.13 -62.86 -33.18
N ARG A 4 -3.41 -62.60 -32.88
CA ARG A 4 -4.00 -61.24 -32.76
C ARG A 4 -3.50 -60.54 -31.48
N MET A 5 -3.41 -59.20 -31.45
CA MET A 5 -4.12 -58.30 -30.51
C MET A 5 -3.56 -56.86 -30.47
N ARG A 6 -4.46 -55.95 -30.09
CA ARG A 6 -4.45 -54.48 -30.13
C ARG A 6 -3.63 -53.83 -29.01
N ALA A 7 -3.15 -52.60 -29.22
CA ALA A 7 -3.05 -51.57 -28.17
C ALA A 7 -2.88 -50.16 -28.78
N THR A 8 -3.92 -49.35 -28.67
CA THR A 8 -3.88 -47.88 -28.75
C THR A 8 -3.01 -47.32 -27.61
N CYS A 9 -2.13 -46.36 -27.89
CA CYS A 9 -1.64 -45.43 -26.86
C CYS A 9 -1.45 -44.03 -27.46
N SER A 10 -2.10 -43.08 -26.83
CA SER A 10 -2.25 -41.67 -27.16
C SER A 10 -0.94 -40.87 -27.14
N MET A 11 -1.06 -39.61 -27.59
CA MET A 11 -0.45 -38.41 -26.98
C MET A 11 0.70 -37.75 -27.76
N THR A 12 0.40 -37.19 -28.93
CA THR A 12 1.25 -36.13 -29.53
C THR A 12 0.82 -34.76 -29.02
N LEU A 13 1.44 -34.40 -27.88
CA LEU A 13 1.94 -33.08 -27.47
C LEU A 13 1.30 -31.84 -28.15
N GLY A 14 0.18 -31.38 -27.59
CA GLY A 14 -0.41 -30.08 -27.90
C GLY A 14 0.44 -28.95 -27.30
N LEU A 15 1.22 -28.32 -28.16
CA LEU A 15 1.89 -27.04 -27.98
C LEU A 15 0.86 -25.95 -27.64
N ALA A 16 0.74 -25.57 -26.37
CA ALA A 16 0.10 -24.33 -25.94
C ALA A 16 0.77 -23.83 -24.65
N VAL A 17 1.99 -23.34 -24.82
CA VAL A 17 2.53 -22.13 -24.16
C VAL A 17 1.80 -21.72 -22.86
N VAL A 18 2.23 -22.33 -21.76
CA VAL A 18 1.97 -21.85 -20.40
C VAL A 18 2.80 -20.57 -20.20
N LEU A 19 2.28 -19.42 -20.67
CA LEU A 19 2.91 -18.10 -20.52
C LEU A 19 1.84 -17.01 -20.42
N GLY A 20 0.82 -17.23 -19.59
CA GLY A 20 -0.28 -16.26 -19.38
C GLY A 20 -0.48 -15.79 -17.95
N MET A 21 0.29 -16.26 -16.96
CA MET A 21 -0.03 -16.06 -15.54
C MET A 21 1.12 -15.46 -14.70
N LEU A 22 1.96 -14.60 -15.28
CA LEU A 22 3.00 -13.88 -14.52
C LEU A 22 2.90 -12.34 -14.59
N ALA A 23 1.84 -11.79 -15.18
CA ALA A 23 1.65 -10.33 -15.29
C ALA A 23 0.53 -9.76 -14.39
N GLY A 24 -0.16 -10.58 -13.59
CA GLY A 24 -1.35 -10.16 -12.83
C GLY A 24 -1.17 -9.99 -11.31
N GLY A 25 0.02 -10.27 -10.76
CA GLY A 25 0.21 -10.41 -9.31
C GLY A 25 0.36 -9.12 -8.50
N ILE A 26 0.49 -7.94 -9.14
CA ILE A 26 0.91 -6.71 -8.44
C ILE A 26 -0.28 -5.77 -8.14
N ALA A 27 -1.42 -5.92 -8.80
CA ALA A 27 -2.54 -4.97 -8.64
C ALA A 27 -3.26 -5.08 -7.28
N LEU A 28 -3.26 -6.26 -6.64
CA LEU A 28 -4.02 -6.48 -5.41
C LEU A 28 -3.34 -5.87 -4.16
N ALA A 29 -2.01 -5.91 -4.08
CA ALA A 29 -1.28 -5.37 -2.91
C ALA A 29 -1.20 -3.83 -2.92
N GLN A 30 -1.37 -3.20 -4.08
CA GLN A 30 -1.14 -1.77 -4.23
C GLN A 30 -2.23 -0.90 -3.57
N ALA A 31 -3.48 -1.36 -3.52
CA ALA A 31 -4.57 -0.64 -2.85
C ALA A 31 -4.77 -1.06 -1.38
N THR A 32 -4.32 -2.26 -0.99
CA THR A 32 -4.59 -2.81 0.35
C THR A 32 -3.94 -2.01 1.47
N TRP A 33 -2.70 -1.56 1.29
CA TRP A 33 -2.01 -0.78 2.33
C TRP A 33 -2.68 0.59 2.56
N VAL A 34 -3.22 1.22 1.51
CA VAL A 34 -3.95 2.50 1.66
C VAL A 34 -5.23 2.28 2.45
N ASP A 35 -5.94 1.18 2.17
CA ASP A 35 -7.18 0.83 2.85
C ASP A 35 -6.96 0.52 4.33
N GLU A 36 -5.86 -0.17 4.67
CA GLU A 36 -5.44 -0.38 6.06
C GLU A 36 -5.21 0.93 6.82
N ILE A 37 -4.52 1.89 6.20
CA ILE A 37 -4.30 3.22 6.81
C ILE A 37 -5.62 3.99 6.93
N VAL A 38 -6.51 3.94 5.92
CA VAL A 38 -7.83 4.58 5.99
C VAL A 38 -8.67 4.01 7.13
N ASN A 39 -8.66 2.70 7.32
CA ASN A 39 -9.36 2.05 8.42
C ASN A 39 -8.77 2.47 9.78
N SER A 40 -7.45 2.58 9.87
CA SER A 40 -6.78 3.08 11.07
C SER A 40 -7.16 4.53 11.38
N VAL A 41 -7.20 5.43 10.39
CA VAL A 41 -7.70 6.81 10.56
C VAL A 41 -9.15 6.82 11.04
N ALA A 42 -10.02 5.95 10.50
CA ALA A 42 -11.41 5.87 10.94
C ALA A 42 -11.54 5.41 12.41
N PHE A 43 -10.71 4.47 12.83
CA PHE A 43 -10.60 4.05 14.22
C PHE A 43 -10.17 5.22 15.13
N TYR A 44 -9.10 5.92 14.78
CA TYR A 44 -8.63 7.08 15.57
C TYR A 44 -9.65 8.22 15.59
N LYS A 45 -10.33 8.50 14.48
CA LYS A 45 -11.42 9.48 14.42
C LYS A 45 -12.55 9.16 15.40
N THR A 46 -12.88 7.88 15.56
CA THR A 46 -13.91 7.43 16.50
C THR A 46 -13.48 7.61 17.95
N ASN A 47 -12.21 7.33 18.27
CA ASN A 47 -11.67 7.43 19.62
C ASN A 47 -11.27 8.87 20.01
N TYR A 48 -10.99 9.72 19.03
CA TYR A 48 -10.58 11.12 19.21
C TYR A 48 -11.49 12.06 18.40
N PRO A 49 -12.79 12.18 18.75
CA PRO A 49 -13.78 12.92 17.97
C PRO A 49 -13.58 14.45 17.96
N GLY A 50 -12.79 14.99 18.90
CA GLY A 50 -12.43 16.41 18.94
C GLY A 50 -11.25 16.80 18.04
N SER A 51 -10.57 15.82 17.44
CA SER A 51 -9.41 16.05 16.56
C SER A 51 -9.83 16.22 15.10
N ASN A 52 -9.10 17.05 14.35
CA ASN A 52 -9.40 17.27 12.93
C ASN A 52 -8.70 16.26 12.03
N TRP A 53 -9.43 15.21 11.65
CA TRP A 53 -8.94 14.14 10.76
C TRP A 53 -9.18 14.41 9.28
N GLU A 54 -9.91 15.47 8.91
CA GLU A 54 -10.33 15.71 7.53
C GLU A 54 -9.14 15.86 6.54
N PRO A 55 -8.07 16.63 6.84
CA PRO A 55 -6.93 16.76 5.94
C PRO A 55 -6.22 15.42 5.68
N TYR A 56 -6.18 14.54 6.69
CA TYR A 56 -5.58 13.21 6.60
C TYR A 56 -6.40 12.29 5.70
N GLN A 57 -7.73 12.32 5.85
CA GLN A 57 -8.65 11.56 4.99
C GLN A 57 -8.56 12.00 3.53
N GLN A 58 -8.53 13.32 3.28
CA GLN A 58 -8.39 13.87 1.92
C GLN A 58 -7.07 13.45 1.27
N SER A 59 -5.96 13.49 2.02
CA SER A 59 -4.65 13.03 1.53
C SER A 59 -4.69 11.55 1.14
N LEU A 60 -5.29 10.68 1.97
CA LEU A 60 -5.40 9.25 1.68
C LEU A 60 -6.34 8.93 0.52
N THR A 61 -7.44 9.69 0.33
CA THR A 61 -8.28 9.57 -0.86
C THR A 61 -7.46 9.81 -2.13
N ARG A 62 -6.65 10.87 -2.16
CA ARG A 62 -5.78 11.17 -3.32
C ARG A 62 -4.71 10.11 -3.55
N VAL A 63 -4.13 9.57 -2.47
CA VAL A 63 -3.20 8.43 -2.55
C VAL A 63 -3.90 7.22 -3.17
N ARG A 64 -5.09 6.84 -2.68
CA ARG A 64 -5.86 5.71 -3.21
C ARG A 64 -6.16 5.86 -4.70
N GLU A 65 -6.64 7.04 -5.10
CA GLU A 65 -6.93 7.33 -6.50
C GLU A 65 -5.67 7.30 -7.38
N ALA A 66 -4.55 7.84 -6.89
CA ALA A 66 -3.28 7.85 -7.61
C ALA A 66 -2.71 6.44 -7.77
N VAL A 67 -2.77 5.61 -6.73
CA VAL A 67 -2.46 4.18 -6.79
C VAL A 67 -3.31 3.51 -7.88
N GLY A 68 -4.62 3.71 -7.88
CA GLY A 68 -5.52 3.12 -8.88
C GLY A 68 -5.22 3.55 -10.32
N ARG A 69 -4.60 4.72 -10.52
CA ARG A 69 -4.14 5.21 -11.82
C ARG A 69 -2.68 4.84 -12.15
N GLY A 70 -1.93 4.25 -11.23
CA GLY A 70 -0.48 4.03 -11.39
C GLY A 70 0.35 5.33 -11.35
N ASP A 71 -0.20 6.41 -10.79
CA ASP A 71 0.42 7.74 -10.74
C ASP A 71 1.42 7.84 -9.57
N GLN A 72 2.59 7.23 -9.79
CA GLN A 72 3.70 7.14 -8.85
C GLN A 72 4.12 8.52 -8.25
N PRO A 73 4.27 9.61 -9.04
CA PRO A 73 4.56 10.93 -8.50
C PRO A 73 3.51 11.45 -7.52
N VAL A 74 2.22 11.27 -7.81
CA VAL A 74 1.15 11.72 -6.91
C VAL A 74 1.10 10.88 -5.65
N VAL A 75 1.24 9.55 -5.75
CA VAL A 75 1.32 8.67 -4.55
C VAL A 75 2.44 9.15 -3.63
N ARG A 76 3.63 9.36 -4.20
CA ARG A 76 4.79 9.85 -3.46
C ARG A 76 4.53 11.17 -2.74
N ASN A 77 3.99 12.14 -3.47
CA ASN A 77 3.81 13.49 -2.96
C ASN A 77 2.72 13.56 -1.90
N GLU A 78 1.56 12.95 -2.12
CA GLU A 78 0.46 12.96 -1.15
C GLU A 78 0.78 12.10 0.07
N MET A 79 1.45 10.96 -0.10
CA MET A 79 1.85 10.15 1.06
C MET A 79 2.95 10.81 1.89
N GLY A 80 3.90 11.50 1.24
CA GLY A 80 4.89 12.32 1.95
C GLY A 80 4.25 13.48 2.72
N LYS A 81 3.19 14.11 2.18
CA LYS A 81 2.40 15.12 2.91
C LYS A 81 1.70 14.51 4.12
N PHE A 82 1.06 13.37 3.96
CA PHE A 82 0.41 12.64 5.06
C PHE A 82 1.39 12.38 6.21
N PHE A 83 2.58 11.85 5.92
CA PHE A 83 3.60 11.61 6.94
C PHE A 83 4.07 12.90 7.64
N LYS A 84 4.27 13.99 6.88
CA LYS A 84 4.64 15.29 7.47
C LYS A 84 3.55 15.84 8.38
N MET A 85 2.29 15.71 7.99
CA MET A 85 1.16 16.15 8.82
C MET A 85 1.08 15.35 10.12
N LEU A 86 1.28 14.03 10.08
CA LEU A 86 1.28 13.21 11.29
C LEU A 86 2.43 13.56 12.22
N GLN A 87 3.66 13.59 11.69
CA GLN A 87 4.83 13.94 12.50
C GLN A 87 4.71 15.33 13.14
N GLY A 88 4.22 16.30 12.37
CA GLY A 88 4.04 17.66 12.83
C GLY A 88 2.81 17.89 13.71
N ARG A 89 2.02 16.85 14.00
CA ARG A 89 0.72 16.95 14.71
C ARG A 89 -0.17 18.04 14.09
N ALA A 90 -0.11 18.16 12.77
CA ALA A 90 -0.74 19.24 12.05
C ALA A 90 -2.27 19.19 12.23
N HIS A 91 -2.91 20.35 12.05
CA HIS A 91 -4.37 20.46 12.08
C HIS A 91 -5.05 20.08 13.42
N GLY A 92 -4.30 19.88 14.51
CA GLY A 92 -4.87 19.65 15.84
C GLY A 92 -5.37 18.22 16.07
N ILE A 93 -4.64 17.23 15.55
CA ILE A 93 -4.85 15.83 15.94
C ILE A 93 -4.22 15.53 17.30
N ASN A 94 -4.74 14.52 17.99
CA ASN A 94 -4.19 14.05 19.25
C ASN A 94 -2.76 13.51 19.07
N ASP A 95 -1.85 13.85 19.99
CA ASP A 95 -0.43 13.49 19.91
C ASP A 95 -0.18 11.98 19.88
N VAL A 96 -0.85 11.22 20.75
CA VAL A 96 -0.71 9.75 20.81
C VAL A 96 -1.21 9.12 19.52
N ALA A 97 -2.38 9.56 19.05
CA ALA A 97 -2.94 9.09 17.79
C ALA A 97 -2.03 9.43 16.59
N ALA A 98 -1.40 10.61 16.60
CA ALA A 98 -0.46 11.02 15.57
C ALA A 98 0.76 10.10 15.51
N ASP A 99 1.39 9.82 16.66
CA ASP A 99 2.58 8.99 16.75
C ASP A 99 2.30 7.52 16.39
N GLU A 100 1.22 6.94 16.94
CA GLU A 100 0.84 5.57 16.65
C GLU A 100 0.45 5.38 15.17
N LEU A 101 -0.35 6.30 14.62
CA LEU A 101 -0.74 6.25 13.22
C LEU A 101 0.46 6.46 12.29
N PHE A 102 1.41 7.32 12.65
CA PHE A 102 2.65 7.51 11.89
C PHE A 102 3.46 6.21 11.83
N ASN A 103 3.70 5.58 12.98
CA ASN A 103 4.46 4.33 13.06
C ASN A 103 3.79 3.20 12.27
N PHE A 104 2.47 3.06 12.41
CA PHE A 104 1.69 2.09 11.64
C PHE A 104 1.76 2.36 10.13
N ALA A 105 1.51 3.60 9.71
CA ALA A 105 1.50 3.96 8.30
C ALA A 105 2.88 3.75 7.65
N VAL A 106 3.98 4.07 8.34
CA VAL A 106 5.35 3.79 7.87
C VAL A 106 5.58 2.29 7.67
N MET A 107 5.07 1.45 8.57
CA MET A 107 5.23 -0.01 8.50
C MET A 107 4.52 -0.63 7.29
N VAL A 108 3.32 -0.18 6.96
CA VAL A 108 2.51 -0.79 5.89
C VAL A 108 2.72 -0.14 4.53
N THR A 109 3.23 1.10 4.48
CA THR A 109 3.45 1.81 3.22
C THR A 109 4.66 1.23 2.49
N PRO A 110 4.55 0.89 1.19
CA PRO A 110 5.67 0.46 0.35
C PRO A 110 6.59 1.64 -0.02
N ILE A 111 7.30 2.18 0.99
CA ILE A 111 8.10 3.41 0.90
C ILE A 111 9.15 3.34 -0.21
N GLN A 112 9.83 2.20 -0.35
CA GLN A 112 10.88 2.02 -1.35
C GLN A 112 10.33 1.95 -2.77
N GLU A 113 9.17 1.33 -2.98
CA GLU A 113 8.53 1.19 -4.29
C GLU A 113 8.15 2.55 -4.87
N PHE A 114 7.52 3.40 -4.05
CA PHE A 114 7.09 4.74 -4.48
C PHE A 114 8.14 5.83 -4.23
N ASN A 115 9.27 5.47 -3.61
CA ASN A 115 10.35 6.37 -3.18
C ASN A 115 9.77 7.60 -2.43
N ILE A 116 8.95 7.29 -1.42
CA ILE A 116 8.28 8.25 -0.53
C ILE A 116 9.29 8.75 0.50
N ALA A 117 9.36 10.08 0.69
CA ALA A 117 10.15 10.66 1.76
C ALA A 117 9.42 10.52 3.11
N VAL A 118 9.97 9.71 4.01
CA VAL A 118 9.54 9.66 5.41
C VAL A 118 10.32 10.70 6.20
N PRO A 119 9.66 11.60 6.94
CA PRO A 119 10.35 12.58 7.77
C PRO A 119 11.21 11.91 8.86
N ALA A 120 12.41 12.43 9.10
CA ALA A 120 13.31 11.92 10.15
C ALA A 120 12.69 12.12 11.54
N PRO A 121 12.94 11.23 12.53
CA PRO A 121 12.43 11.40 13.88
C PRO A 121 12.80 12.76 14.45
N ALA A 122 11.86 13.41 15.16
CA ALA A 122 12.13 14.64 15.87
C ALA A 122 13.18 14.34 16.97
N GLY A 123 14.45 14.63 16.69
CA GLY A 123 15.58 14.33 17.57
C GLY A 123 16.88 13.92 16.87
N SER A 124 16.86 13.65 15.56
CA SER A 124 18.08 13.24 14.82
C SER A 124 18.93 14.40 14.28
N GLY A 125 18.63 15.65 14.66
CA GLY A 125 19.37 16.84 14.23
C GLY A 125 19.78 17.71 15.41
N GLY A 126 21.02 17.55 15.88
CA GLY A 126 21.64 18.46 16.85
C GLY A 126 22.39 17.73 17.97
N GLY A 127 23.60 17.26 17.68
CA GLY A 127 24.47 16.62 18.66
C GLY A 127 25.85 16.33 18.09
N PHE A 128 26.55 17.38 17.66
CA PHE A 128 28.01 17.43 17.59
C PHE A 128 28.46 18.72 18.26
#